data_AF-A0A2D3WR45-F1
#
_entry.id   AF-A0A2D3WR45-F1
#
_cell.length_a   1.000
_cell.length_b   1.000
_cell.length_c   1.000
_cell.angle_alpha   90.00
_cell.angle_beta   90.00
_cell.angle_gamma   90.00
#
_symmetry.space_group_name_H-M   'P 1'
#
loop_
_entity.id
_entity.type
_entity.pdbx_description
1 polymer ?
#
loop_
_entity_poly.entity_id
_entity_poly.type
_entity_poly.pdbx_seq_one_letter_code
_entity_poly.pdbx_strand_id
1 'polypeptide(L)' 'MEKTPFDRIEEEFAAGSLPKLCEDHLHVPLRTYENWKYRGEISKKGIKAISENTGLSAAWIEYGIGEKYIKEAV' A
#
# COMPACT_ATOMS: atom_id res chain seq x y z
N MET A 1 -19.63 -2.52 1.50
CA MET A 1 -18.38 -2.93 2.18
C MET A 1 -17.36 -1.84 1.89
N GLU A 2 -16.78 -1.23 2.92
CA GLU A 2 -15.65 -0.31 2.73
C GLU A 2 -14.42 -1.10 2.31
N LYS A 3 -13.66 -0.57 1.34
CA LYS A 3 -12.42 -1.18 0.85
C LYS A 3 -11.33 -1.03 1.90
N THR A 4 -10.59 -2.09 2.20
CA THR A 4 -9.44 -2.02 3.11
C THR A 4 -8.26 -1.32 2.45
N PRO A 5 -7.25 -0.83 3.21
CA PRO A 5 -6.01 -0.34 2.64
C PRO A 5 -5.35 -1.33 1.67
N PHE A 6 -5.46 -2.63 1.94
CA PHE A 6 -4.90 -3.69 1.11
C PHE A 6 -5.62 -3.82 -0.23
N ASP A 7 -6.96 -3.79 -0.23
CA ASP A 7 -7.75 -3.85 -1.47
C ASP A 7 -7.37 -2.71 -2.41
N ARG A 8 -7.22 -1.49 -1.87
CA ARG A 8 -6.82 -0.32 -2.66
C ARG A 8 -5.44 -0.50 -3.29
N ILE A 9 -4.47 -0.99 -2.52
CA ILE A 9 -3.11 -1.23 -3.03
C ILE A 9 -3.12 -2.35 -4.09
N GLU A 10 -3.79 -3.46 -3.83
CA GLU A 10 -3.84 -4.62 -4.74
C GLU A 10 -4.57 -4.28 -6.05
N GLU A 11 -5.68 -3.52 -5.97
CA GLU A 11 -6.39 -3.00 -7.15
C GLU A 11 -5.54 -2.00 -7.94
N GLU A 12 -4.78 -1.16 -7.25
CA GLU A 12 -4.01 -0.08 -7.88
C GLU A 12 -2.92 -0.60 -8.81
N PHE A 13 -2.13 -1.55 -8.32
CA PHE A 13 -1.02 -2.10 -9.08
C PHE A 13 -1.44 -3.24 -9.99
N ALA A 14 -2.68 -3.74 -9.86
CA ALA A 14 -3.22 -4.89 -10.58
C ALA A 14 -2.21 -6.05 -10.68
N ALA A 15 -1.37 -6.20 -9.64
CA ALA A 15 -0.24 -7.10 -9.69
C ALA A 15 -0.78 -8.52 -9.72
N GLY A 16 -0.56 -9.23 -10.82
CA GLY A 16 -1.09 -10.58 -11.05
C GLY A 16 -0.70 -11.59 -9.97
N SER A 17 0.22 -11.26 -9.06
CA SER A 17 0.45 -11.99 -7.82
C SER A 17 0.93 -11.08 -6.67
N LEU A 18 0.53 -11.42 -5.45
CA LEU A 18 0.93 -10.72 -4.23
C LEU A 18 2.46 -10.65 -4.00
N PRO A 19 3.25 -11.71 -4.29
CA PRO A 19 4.71 -11.63 -4.20
C PRO A 19 5.31 -10.56 -5.11
N LYS A 20 4.82 -10.45 -6.36
CA LYS A 20 5.28 -9.43 -7.31
C LYS A 20 4.90 -8.03 -6.86
N LEU A 21 3.70 -7.84 -6.32
CA LEU A 21 3.31 -6.56 -5.71
C LEU A 21 4.31 -6.12 -4.64
N CYS A 22 4.65 -7.04 -3.75
CA CYS A 22 5.55 -6.80 -2.63
C CYS A 22 6.98 -6.48 -3.08
N GLU A 23 7.49 -7.20 -4.08
CA GLU A 23 8.85 -7.06 -4.60
C GLU A 23 9.01 -5.86 -5.54
N ASP A 24 8.14 -5.74 -6.56
CA ASP A 24 8.29 -4.77 -7.66
C ASP A 24 7.78 -3.36 -7.32
N HIS A 25 6.82 -3.25 -6.39
CA HIS A 25 6.14 -1.96 -6.10
C HIS A 25 6.27 -1.53 -4.66
N LEU A 26 5.95 -2.40 -3.70
CA LEU A 26 5.91 -2.00 -2.28
C LEU A 26 7.30 -2.01 -1.64
N HIS A 27 8.26 -2.77 -2.19
CA HIS A 27 9.56 -3.04 -1.59
C HIS A 27 9.45 -3.47 -0.11
N VAL A 28 8.43 -4.28 0.20
CA VAL A 28 8.16 -4.82 1.53
C VAL A 28 8.28 -6.35 1.46
N PRO A 29 8.91 -7.02 2.43
CA PRO A 29 8.93 -8.49 2.44
C PRO A 29 7.52 -9.07 2.44
N LEU A 30 7.25 -10.04 1.56
CA LEU A 30 5.94 -10.70 1.44
C LEU A 30 5.36 -11.12 2.80
N ARG A 31 6.18 -11.76 3.63
CA ARG A 31 5.78 -12.20 4.98
C ARG A 31 5.29 -11.05 5.87
N THR A 32 5.90 -9.87 5.75
CA THR A 32 5.49 -8.67 6.51
C THR A 32 4.13 -8.18 6.04
N TYR A 33 3.93 -8.13 4.72
CA TYR A 33 2.65 -7.73 4.12
C TYR A 33 1.52 -8.73 4.46
N GLU A 34 1.78 -10.03 4.40
CA GLU A 34 0.84 -11.07 4.80
C GLU A 34 0.46 -10.96 6.29
N ASN A 35 1.42 -10.64 7.16
CA ASN A 35 1.13 -10.42 8.58
C ASN A 35 0.25 -9.18 8.80
N TRP A 36 0.46 -8.10 8.03
CA TRP A 36 -0.44 -6.95 8.05
C TRP A 36 -1.85 -7.32 7.58
N LYS A 37 -1.97 -8.07 6.47
CA LYS A 37 -3.25 -8.54 5.94
C LYS A 37 -3.99 -9.44 6.93
N TYR A 38 -3.26 -10.34 7.60
CA TYR A 38 -3.80 -11.20 8.66
C TYR A 38 -4.32 -10.38 9.86
N ARG A 39 -3.61 -9.32 10.25
CA ARG A 39 -4.02 -8.42 11.33
C ARG A 39 -5.11 -7.42 10.92
N GLY A 40 -5.31 -7.21 9.61
CA GLY A 40 -6.20 -6.19 9.08
C GLY A 40 -5.70 -4.75 9.27
N GLU A 41 -4.44 -4.56 9.66
CA GLU A 41 -3.84 -3.24 9.89
C GLU A 41 -2.42 -3.16 9.32
N ILE A 42 -2.07 -2.01 8.75
CA ILE A 42 -0.71 -1.66 8.36
C ILE A 42 -0.19 -0.65 9.37
N SER A 43 0.98 -0.93 9.97
CA SER A 43 1.61 0.03 10.87
C SER A 43 1.93 1.36 10.16
N LYS A 44 1.89 2.49 10.88
CA LYS A 44 2.25 3.81 10.31
C LYS A 44 3.60 3.83 9.58
N LYS A 45 4.58 3.07 10.08
CA LYS A 45 5.89 2.91 9.42
C LYS A 45 5.77 2.19 8.07
N GLY A 46 4.94 1.14 8.00
CA GLY A 46 4.65 0.42 6.77
C GLY A 46 3.93 1.28 5.74
N ILE A 47 2.95 2.08 6.18
CA ILE A 47 2.22 3.00 5.31
C ILE A 47 3.14 4.09 4.75
N LYS A 48 4.00 4.66 5.60
CA LYS A 48 5.02 5.62 5.17
C LYS A 48 5.97 4.99 4.14
N ALA A 49 6.46 3.79 4.38
CA ALA A 49 7.35 3.09 3.44
C ALA A 49 6.66 2.82 2.09
N ILE A 50 5.43 2.30 2.09
CA ILE A 50 4.66 2.09 0.86
C ILE A 50 4.45 3.42 0.13
N SER A 51 4.06 4.46 0.86
CA SER A 51 3.84 5.81 0.34
C SER A 51 5.10 6.36 -0.33
N GLU A 52 6.28 6.21 0.29
CA GLU A 52 7.57 6.63 -0.26
C GLU A 52 7.98 5.81 -1.50
N ASN A 53 7.76 4.49 -1.49
CA ASN A 53 8.16 3.61 -2.59
C ASN A 53 7.25 3.72 -3.83
N THR A 54 5.97 4.05 -3.61
CA THR A 54 4.94 4.03 -4.67
C THR A 54 4.46 5.42 -5.10
N GLY A 55 4.80 6.47 -4.34
CA GLY A 55 4.25 7.80 -4.52
C GLY A 55 2.76 7.92 -4.14
N LEU A 56 2.15 6.89 -3.57
CA LEU A 56 0.78 6.94 -3.06
C LEU A 56 0.72 7.79 -1.79
N SER A 57 -0.36 8.55 -1.62
CA SER A 57 -0.60 9.30 -0.40
C SER A 57 -0.92 8.36 0.77
N ALA A 58 -0.27 8.57 1.92
CA ALA A 58 -0.57 7.83 3.14
C ALA A 58 -2.05 7.94 3.55
N ALA A 59 -2.65 9.14 3.40
CA ALA A 59 -4.07 9.36 3.70
C ALA A 59 -4.99 8.58 2.75
N TRP A 60 -4.59 8.44 1.49
CA TRP A 60 -5.32 7.64 0.52
C TRP A 60 -5.22 6.14 0.81
N ILE A 61 -4.03 5.66 1.20
CA ILE A 61 -3.83 4.27 1.60
C ILE A 61 -4.69 3.95 2.84
N GLU A 62 -4.59 4.75 3.90
CA GLU A 62 -5.29 4.52 5.18
C GLU A 62 -6.81 4.62 5.04
N TYR A 63 -7.30 5.71 4.46
CA TYR A 63 -8.72 6.08 4.55
C TYR A 63 -9.40 6.19 3.19
N GLY A 64 -8.65 6.12 2.08
CA GLY A 64 -9.21 6.34 0.74
C GLY A 64 -9.62 7.79 0.48
N ILE A 65 -9.05 8.74 1.22
CA ILE A 65 -9.37 10.17 1.13
C ILE A 65 -8.19 10.98 0.60
N GLY A 66 -8.46 12.19 0.12
CA GLY A 66 -7.45 13.12 -0.38
C GLY A 66 -6.94 12.77 -1.79
N GLU A 67 -5.81 13.36 -2.17
CA GLU A 67 -5.15 13.02 -3.44
C GLU A 67 -4.53 11.63 -3.36
N LYS A 68 -4.72 10.83 -4.42
CA LYS A 68 -4.24 9.46 -4.52
C LYS A 68 -2.72 9.38 -4.59
N TYR A 69 -2.12 10.23 -5.41
CA TYR A 69 -0.66 10.35 -5.53
C TYR A 69 -0.22 11.66 -4.92
N ILE A 70 0.93 11.64 -4.29
CA ILE A 70 1.60 12.84 -3.82
C ILE A 70 2.18 13.51 -5.08
N LYS A 71 1.55 14.58 -5.59
CA LYS A 71 2.12 15.35 -6.71
C LYS A 71 3.51 15.82 -6.31
N GLU A 72 4.45 15.48 -7.17
CA GLU A 72 5.90 15.60 -7.04
C GLU A 72 6.42 16.89 -6.39
N ALA A 73 7.48 16.72 -5.61
CA ALA A 73 8.77 17.40 -5.83
C ALA A 73 9.79 16.34 -5.35
N VAL A 74 10.56 15.62 -6.17
CA VAL A 74 11.56 16.04 -7.16
C VAL A 74 11.92 14.82 -8.03
#